data_AF-A0A497UT24-F1
#
_entry.id   AF-A0A497UT24-F1
#
_cell.length_a   1.000
_cell.length_b   1.000
_cell.length_c   1.000
_cell.angle_alpha   90.00
_cell.angle_beta   90.00
_cell.angle_gamma   90.00
#
_symmetry.space_group_name_H-M   'P 1'
#
loop_
_entity.id
_entity.type
_entity.pdbx_description
1 polymer ?
#
loop_
_entity_poly.entity_id
_entity_poly.type
_entity_poly.pdbx_seq_one_letter_code
_entity_poly.pdbx_strand_id
1 'polypeptide(L)'
;MPNIIFKAMGIADEERLMDIIMQKVSREGRYILKIQANQSPEDLMANKLVAFKVLTRKVIKDKDDIEFFEYSEGDNFASAKLKGTYKWVEEEKKRLNPKYVMRVWNKLSNNALIAGIIGSVLGAIVGAVLTMLFTK
;
A
#
# COMPACT_ATOMS: atom_id res chain seq x y z
N MET A 1 20.45 -1.89 9.38
CA MET A 1 19.39 -2.24 10.36
C MET A 1 18.46 -1.04 10.54
N PRO A 2 17.26 -1.00 9.92
CA PRO A 2 16.37 0.17 9.99
C PRO A 2 15.32 0.10 11.12
N ASN A 3 15.43 -0.85 12.05
CA ASN A 3 14.30 -1.25 12.92
C ASN A 3 14.21 -0.52 14.28
N ILE A 4 15.15 0.37 14.61
CA ILE A 4 15.19 1.02 15.93
C ILE A 4 14.37 2.32 15.95
N ILE A 5 14.39 3.10 14.86
CA ILE A 5 13.71 4.41 14.79
C ILE A 5 12.19 4.24 14.81
N PHE A 6 11.65 3.20 14.17
CA PHE A 6 10.23 2.87 14.20
C PHE A 6 9.70 2.54 15.60
N LYS A 7 10.55 2.12 16.54
CA LYS A 7 10.12 1.65 17.87
C LYS A 7 9.90 2.79 18.88
N ALA A 8 10.26 4.02 18.53
CA ALA A 8 10.17 5.19 19.42
C ALA A 8 9.08 6.21 19.01
N MET A 9 8.49 6.10 17.82
CA MET A 9 7.41 6.99 17.36
C MET A 9 6.06 6.46 17.82
N GLY A 10 5.24 7.32 18.42
CA GLY A 10 3.86 6.98 18.73
C GLY A 10 2.99 6.94 17.47
N ILE A 11 1.85 6.24 17.54
CA ILE A 11 0.86 6.21 16.45
C ILE A 11 0.41 7.63 16.05
N ALA A 12 0.23 8.51 17.03
CA ALA A 12 -0.17 9.90 16.79
C ALA A 12 0.89 10.71 16.02
N ASP A 13 2.18 10.41 16.24
CA ASP A 13 3.27 11.08 15.53
C ASP A 13 3.37 10.58 14.09
N GLU A 14 3.17 9.28 13.85
CA GLU A 14 3.10 8.73 12.49
C GLU A 14 1.95 9.37 11.69
N GLU A 15 0.75 9.44 12.27
CA GLU A 15 -0.43 10.03 11.64
C GLU A 15 -0.20 11.50 11.29
N ARG A 16 0.30 12.29 12.25
CA ARG A 16 0.63 13.69 12.05
C ARG A 16 1.66 13.90 10.95
N LEU A 17 2.75 13.10 10.93
CA LEU A 17 3.81 13.24 9.93
C LEU A 17 3.31 12.88 8.53
N MET A 18 2.54 11.79 8.39
CA MET A 18 1.93 11.43 7.11
C MET A 18 1.04 12.55 6.58
N ASP A 19 0.22 13.15 7.45
CA ASP A 19 -0.68 14.24 7.05
C ASP A 19 0.08 15.51 6.66
N ILE A 20 1.18 15.84 7.36
CA ILE A 20 2.05 16.97 6.98
C ILE A 20 2.62 16.75 5.57
N ILE A 21 3.12 15.55 5.28
CA ILE A 21 3.68 15.21 3.96
C ILE A 21 2.59 15.35 2.88
N MET A 22 1.42 14.75 3.11
CA MET A 22 0.30 14.81 2.17
C MET A 22 -0.19 16.24 1.94
N GLN A 23 -0.25 17.07 2.98
CA GLN A 23 -0.61 18.48 2.86
C GLN A 23 0.42 19.27 2.04
N LYS A 24 1.72 19.05 2.26
CA LYS A 24 2.76 19.71 1.48
C LYS A 24 2.67 19.33 0.00
N VAL A 25 2.58 18.03 -0.31
CA VAL A 25 2.39 17.56 -1.69
C VAL A 25 1.11 18.13 -2.31
N SER A 26 0.01 18.17 -1.56
CA SER A 26 -1.26 18.72 -2.07
C SER A 26 -1.23 20.23 -2.33
N ARG A 27 -0.38 20.99 -1.64
CA ARG A 27 -0.29 22.46 -1.79
C ARG A 27 0.74 22.86 -2.82
N GLU A 28 1.87 22.15 -2.86
CA GLU A 28 3.06 22.52 -3.64
C GLU A 28 3.25 21.60 -4.87
N GLY A 29 2.43 20.55 -5.01
CA GLY A 29 2.55 19.52 -6.04
C GLY A 29 3.70 18.52 -5.78
N ARG A 30 4.60 18.84 -4.84
CA ARG A 30 5.78 18.04 -4.52
C ARG A 30 6.22 18.24 -3.07
N TYR A 31 7.00 17.28 -2.57
CA TYR A 31 7.71 17.36 -1.31
C TYR A 31 9.15 16.90 -1.49
N ILE A 32 10.13 17.70 -1.06
CA ILE A 32 11.54 17.41 -1.31
C ILE A 32 12.23 17.10 0.02
N LEU A 33 12.88 15.94 0.10
CA LEU A 33 13.71 15.54 1.23
C LEU A 33 15.15 15.29 0.76
N LYS A 34 16.12 15.77 1.54
CA LYS A 34 17.54 15.52 1.28
C LYS A 34 17.86 14.05 1.52
N ILE A 35 18.61 13.41 0.62
CA ILE A 35 19.06 12.04 0.85
C ILE A 35 20.12 12.04 1.95
N GLN A 36 19.85 11.31 3.04
CA GLN A 36 20.73 11.21 4.21
C GLN A 36 21.07 9.75 4.50
N ALA A 37 22.27 9.52 5.05
CA ALA A 37 22.72 8.18 5.47
C ALA A 37 21.87 7.62 6.62
N ASN A 38 21.41 8.48 7.52
CA ASN A 38 20.46 8.15 8.57
C ASN A 38 19.06 8.58 8.14
N GLN A 39 18.15 7.62 7.98
CA GLN A 39 16.77 7.90 7.59
C GLN A 39 16.04 8.66 8.69
N SER A 40 15.53 9.84 8.36
CA SER A 40 14.71 10.61 9.27
C SER A 40 13.32 9.97 9.44
N PRO A 41 12.60 10.24 10.54
CA PRO A 41 11.18 9.89 10.68
C PRO A 41 10.32 10.27 9.46
N GLU A 42 10.58 11.44 8.88
CA GLU A 42 9.87 11.91 7.69
C GLU A 42 10.18 11.05 6.46
N ASP A 43 11.45 10.67 6.24
CA ASP A 43 11.83 9.76 5.15
C ASP A 43 11.14 8.41 5.30
N LEU A 44 11.04 7.91 6.53
CA LEU A 44 10.36 6.63 6.81
C LEU A 44 8.87 6.71 6.45
N MET A 45 8.19 7.79 6.83
CA MET A 45 6.77 7.99 6.51
C MET A 45 6.56 8.23 5.01
N ALA A 46 7.38 9.04 4.36
CA ALA A 46 7.29 9.28 2.93
C ALA A 46 7.53 7.98 2.14
N ASN A 47 8.52 7.18 2.53
CA ASN A 47 8.78 5.87 1.91
C ASN A 47 7.63 4.88 2.16
N LYS A 48 6.99 4.91 3.34
CA LYS A 48 5.78 4.11 3.62
C LYS A 48 4.66 4.49 2.66
N LEU A 49 4.41 5.78 2.44
CA LEU A 49 3.41 6.27 1.49
C LEU A 49 3.73 5.88 0.03
N VAL A 50 5.01 5.85 -0.35
CA VAL A 50 5.44 5.33 -1.66
C VAL A 50 5.15 3.85 -1.82
N ALA A 51 5.39 3.04 -0.78
CA ALA A 51 5.14 1.59 -0.81
C ALA A 51 3.67 1.25 -1.11
N PHE A 52 2.73 2.10 -0.68
CA PHE A 52 1.30 1.95 -0.98
C PHE A 52 0.82 2.77 -2.19
N LYS A 53 1.73 3.28 -3.03
CA LYS A 53 1.44 4.11 -4.21
C LYS A 53 0.61 5.37 -3.90
N VAL A 54 0.66 5.85 -2.66
CA VAL A 54 0.05 7.13 -2.28
C VAL A 54 0.91 8.27 -2.80
N LEU A 55 2.24 8.11 -2.72
CA LEU A 55 3.22 9.02 -3.32
C LEU A 55 4.03 8.30 -4.39
N THR A 56 4.50 9.06 -5.37
CA THR A 56 5.58 8.66 -6.28
C THR A 56 6.88 9.29 -5.80
N ARG A 57 8.03 8.65 -6.09
CA ARG A 57 9.36 9.14 -5.70
C ARG A 57 10.28 9.21 -6.90
N LYS A 58 10.98 10.32 -7.06
CA LYS A 58 12.06 10.52 -8.04
C LYS A 58 13.30 11.03 -7.32
N VAL A 59 14.47 10.74 -7.88
CA VAL A 59 15.73 11.33 -7.41
C VAL A 59 16.00 12.54 -8.30
N ILE A 60 16.19 13.69 -7.68
CA ILE A 60 16.58 14.94 -8.34
C ILE A 60 17.94 15.38 -7.82
N LYS A 61 18.66 16.16 -8.63
CA LYS A 61 19.94 16.77 -8.27
C LYS A 61 19.79 18.28 -8.28
N ASP A 62 20.37 18.93 -7.29
CA ASP A 62 20.51 20.39 -7.31
C ASP A 62 21.78 20.80 -8.07
N LYS A 63 21.98 22.12 -8.24
CA LYS A 63 23.12 22.74 -8.94
C LYS A 63 24.48 22.36 -8.37
N ASP A 64 24.52 21.96 -7.10
CA ASP A 64 25.73 21.52 -6.40
C ASP A 64 25.91 19.98 -6.43
N ASP A 65 25.24 19.27 -7.35
CA ASP A 65 25.22 17.80 -7.47
C ASP A 65 24.73 17.04 -6.22
N ILE A 66 24.07 17.75 -5.29
CA ILE A 66 23.46 17.15 -4.11
C ILE A 66 22.17 16.44 -4.51
N GLU A 67 22.01 15.17 -4.10
CA GLU A 67 20.83 14.36 -4.40
C GLU A 67 19.70 14.54 -3.38
N PHE A 68 18.47 14.64 -3.89
CA PHE A 68 17.24 14.77 -3.11
C PHE A 68 16.18 13.78 -3.60
N PHE A 69 15.31 13.33 -2.70
CA PHE A 69 14.07 12.67 -3.05
C PHE A 69 12.97 13.70 -3.29
N GLU A 70 12.43 13.74 -4.49
CA GLU A 70 11.20 14.45 -4.80
C GLU A 70 10.03 13.45 -4.73
N TYR A 71 9.09 13.73 -3.84
CA TYR A 71 7.84 13.01 -3.69
C TYR A 71 6.71 13.80 -4.33
N SER A 72 5.90 13.15 -5.15
CA SER A 72 4.74 13.77 -5.81
C SER A 72 3.51 12.87 -5.66
N GLU A 73 2.35 13.36 -6.09
CA GLU A 73 1.12 12.58 -6.05
C GLU A 73 1.28 11.24 -6.78
N GLY A 74 0.75 10.17 -6.18
CA GLY A 74 0.64 8.86 -6.79
C GLY A 74 -0.80 8.46 -7.02
N ASP A 75 -1.00 7.27 -7.59
CA ASP A 75 -2.31 6.74 -7.99
C ASP A 75 -3.35 6.75 -6.85
N ASN A 76 -2.90 6.48 -5.62
CA ASN A 76 -3.76 6.40 -4.45
C ASN A 76 -3.83 7.70 -3.63
N PHE A 77 -3.24 8.80 -4.10
CA PHE A 77 -3.13 10.04 -3.35
C PHE A 77 -4.51 10.61 -2.94
N ALA A 78 -5.41 10.76 -3.93
CA ALA A 78 -6.74 11.32 -3.69
C ALA A 78 -7.57 10.45 -2.73
N SER A 79 -7.48 9.11 -2.87
CA SER A 79 -8.25 8.19 -2.03
C SER A 79 -7.73 8.14 -0.60
N ALA A 80 -6.40 8.21 -0.41
CA ALA A 80 -5.79 8.33 0.90
C ALA A 80 -6.15 9.67 1.58
N LYS A 81 -6.12 10.77 0.84
CA LYS A 81 -6.46 12.11 1.34
C LYS A 81 -7.90 12.20 1.84
N LEU A 82 -8.87 11.66 1.09
CA LEU A 82 -10.29 11.70 1.47
C LEU A 82 -10.60 10.91 2.73
N LYS A 83 -9.87 9.81 2.96
CA LYS A 83 -10.15 8.86 4.04
C LYS A 83 -9.37 9.11 5.32
N GLY A 84 -8.31 9.92 5.23
CA GLY A 84 -7.26 10.00 6.25
C GLY A 84 -6.13 9.03 5.91
N THR A 85 -4.94 9.57 5.71
CA THR A 85 -3.78 8.88 5.14
C THR A 85 -3.40 7.64 5.94
N TYR A 86 -3.27 7.81 7.25
CA TYR A 86 -2.90 6.74 8.17
C TYR A 86 -3.94 5.61 8.18
N LYS A 87 -5.23 5.97 8.27
CA LYS A 87 -6.33 5.00 8.25
C LYS A 87 -6.38 4.20 6.95
N TRP A 88 -6.21 4.89 5.82
CA TRP A 88 -6.17 4.25 4.51
C TRP A 88 -5.01 3.25 4.41
N VAL A 89 -3.81 3.63 4.85
CA VAL A 89 -2.62 2.76 4.85
C VAL A 89 -2.83 1.52 5.73
N GLU A 90 -3.40 1.68 6.93
CA GLU A 90 -3.67 0.54 7.82
C GLU A 90 -4.73 -0.42 7.25
N GLU A 91 -5.74 0.09 6.54
CA GLU A 91 -6.71 -0.76 5.84
C GLU A 91 -6.09 -1.50 4.65
N GLU A 92 -5.26 -0.83 3.87
CA GLU A 92 -4.61 -1.46 2.72
C GLU A 92 -3.57 -2.50 3.15
N LYS A 93 -2.86 -2.24 4.26
CA LYS A 93 -2.01 -3.22 4.93
C LYS A 93 -2.79 -4.44 5.42
N LYS A 94 -4.02 -4.26 5.92
CA LYS A 94 -4.90 -5.38 6.30
C LYS A 94 -5.34 -6.18 5.07
N ARG A 95 -5.67 -5.53 3.96
CA ARG A 95 -6.04 -6.18 2.69
C ARG A 95 -4.89 -7.00 2.10
N LEU A 96 -3.68 -6.47 2.14
CA LEU A 96 -2.47 -7.14 1.65
C LEU A 96 -1.96 -8.24 2.57
N ASN A 97 -2.52 -8.39 3.78
CA ASN A 97 -2.11 -9.44 4.71
C ASN A 97 -2.75 -10.79 4.32
N PRO A 98 -1.97 -11.80 3.91
CA PRO A 98 -2.51 -13.10 3.49
C PRO A 98 -3.32 -13.79 4.59
N LYS A 99 -3.04 -13.52 5.88
CA LYS A 99 -3.84 -14.05 7.00
C LYS A 99 -5.24 -13.45 7.06
N TYR A 100 -5.41 -12.19 6.68
CA TYR A 100 -6.72 -11.54 6.62
C TYR A 100 -7.51 -12.04 5.41
N VAL A 101 -6.86 -12.17 4.26
CA VAL A 101 -7.44 -12.77 3.06
C VAL A 101 -7.87 -14.22 3.33
N MET A 102 -7.02 -15.05 3.95
CA MET A 102 -7.39 -16.39 4.38
C MET A 102 -8.56 -16.40 5.36
N ARG A 103 -8.64 -15.43 6.29
CA ARG A 103 -9.76 -15.34 7.24
C ARG A 103 -11.07 -14.96 6.56
N VAL A 104 -11.04 -14.05 5.60
CA VAL A 104 -12.22 -13.67 4.80
C VAL A 104 -12.62 -14.82 3.88
N TRP A 105 -11.65 -15.46 3.22
CA TRP A 105 -11.85 -16.67 2.42
C TRP A 105 -12.47 -17.79 3.27
N ASN A 106 -11.93 -18.09 4.44
CA ASN A 106 -12.49 -19.10 5.35
C ASN A 106 -13.90 -18.75 5.81
N LYS A 107 -14.23 -17.47 6.00
CA LYS A 107 -15.61 -17.03 6.30
C LYS A 107 -16.55 -17.22 5.12
N LEU A 108 -16.08 -16.94 3.90
CA LEU A 108 -16.86 -17.12 2.67
C LEU A 108 -17.02 -18.60 2.32
N SER A 109 -15.97 -19.42 2.49
CA SER A 109 -15.97 -20.85 2.20
C SER A 109 -16.70 -21.69 3.26
N ASN A 110 -16.81 -21.22 4.51
CA ASN A 110 -17.65 -21.88 5.52
C ASN A 110 -19.13 -21.54 5.39
N ASN A 111 -19.52 -20.68 4.43
CA ASN A 111 -20.92 -20.44 4.12
C ASN A 111 -21.35 -21.42 3.03
N ALA A 112 -22.14 -22.45 3.41
CA ALA A 112 -22.47 -23.60 2.56
C ALA A 112 -23.06 -23.21 1.19
N LEU A 113 -23.81 -22.11 1.13
CA LEU A 113 -24.34 -21.54 -0.11
C LEU A 113 -23.25 -21.05 -1.08
N ILE A 114 -22.24 -20.35 -0.56
CA ILE A 114 -21.17 -19.76 -1.37
C ILE A 114 -20.16 -20.85 -1.79
N ALA A 115 -19.87 -21.80 -0.89
CA ALA A 115 -19.05 -22.97 -1.21
C ALA A 115 -19.67 -23.82 -2.32
N GLY A 116 -21.00 -23.99 -2.33
CA GLY A 116 -21.73 -24.68 -3.40
C GLY A 116 -21.63 -23.96 -4.75
N ILE A 117 -21.71 -22.63 -4.77
CA ILE A 117 -21.58 -21.82 -5.99
C ILE A 117 -20.13 -21.88 -6.52
N ILE A 118 -19.12 -21.70 -5.67
CA ILE A 118 -17.72 -21.75 -6.09
C ILE A 118 -17.35 -23.18 -6.57
N GLY A 119 -17.80 -24.21 -5.84
CA GLY A 119 -17.56 -25.60 -6.21
C GLY A 119 -18.21 -26.00 -7.53
N SER A 120 -19.44 -25.55 -7.79
CA SER A 120 -20.13 -25.81 -9.07
C SER A 120 -19.48 -25.08 -10.25
N VAL A 121 -19.04 -23.82 -10.06
CA VAL A 121 -18.33 -23.07 -11.11
C VAL A 121 -16.97 -23.71 -11.43
N LEU A 122 -16.18 -24.06 -10.41
CA LEU A 122 -14.89 -24.74 -10.61
C LEU A 122 -15.07 -26.13 -11.23
N GLY A 123 -16.06 -26.89 -10.77
CA GLY A 123 -16.40 -28.20 -11.33
C GLY A 123 -16.82 -28.12 -12.80
N ALA A 124 -17.61 -27.11 -13.18
CA ALA A 124 -18.02 -26.88 -14.56
C ALA A 124 -16.84 -26.51 -15.46
N ILE A 125 -15.91 -25.66 -14.98
CA ILE A 125 -14.70 -25.30 -15.72
C ILE A 125 -13.80 -26.52 -15.93
N VAL A 126 -13.54 -27.29 -14.88
CA VAL A 126 -12.71 -28.50 -14.96
C VAL A 126 -13.37 -29.56 -15.86
N GLY A 127 -14.68 -29.74 -15.74
CA GLY A 127 -15.45 -30.64 -16.59
C GLY A 127 -15.42 -30.25 -18.06
N ALA A 128 -15.57 -28.96 -18.37
CA ALA A 128 -15.48 -28.46 -19.75
C ALA A 128 -14.07 -28.64 -20.35
N VAL A 129 -13.03 -28.37 -19.57
CA VAL A 129 -11.63 -28.56 -20.00
C VAL A 129 -11.31 -30.03 -20.24
N LEU A 130 -11.70 -30.92 -19.33
CA LEU A 130 -11.53 -32.36 -19.50
C LEU A 130 -12.29 -32.87 -20.72
N THR A 131 -13.54 -32.44 -20.90
CA THR A 131 -14.35 -32.86 -22.05
C THR A 131 -13.69 -32.43 -23.35
N MET A 132 -13.20 -31.19 -23.47
CA MET A 132 -12.46 -30.73 -24.66
C MET A 132 -11.16 -31.49 -24.93
N LEU A 133 -10.48 -31.98 -23.89
CA LEU A 133 -9.24 -32.75 -24.03
C LEU A 133 -9.49 -34.21 -24.43
N PHE A 134 -10.61 -34.81 -24.03
CA PHE A 134 -10.95 -36.20 -24.30
C PHE A 134 -11.93 -36.43 -25.47
N THR A 135 -12.50 -35.36 -26.05
CA THR A 135 -13.30 -35.42 -27.29
C THR A 135 -12.56 -34.88 -28.53
N LYS A 136 -11.24 -34.71 -28.44
CA LYS A 136 -10.33 -34.65 -29.59
C LYS A 136 -9.80 -36.03 -29.92
#